data_AF-A0A7W3VHT5-F1
#
_entry.id   AF-A0A7W3VHT5-F1
#
_cell.length_a   1.000
_cell.length_b   1.000
_cell.length_c   1.000
_cell.angle_alpha   90.00
_cell.angle_beta   90.00
_cell.angle_gamma   90.00
#
_symmetry.space_group_name_H-M   'P 1'
#
loop_
_entity.id
_entity.type
_entity.pdbx_description
1 polymer ?
#
loop_
_entity_poly.entity_id
_entity_poly.type
_entity_poly.pdbx_seq_one_letter_code
_entity_poly.pdbx_strand_id
1 'polypeptide(L)'
;MNELDLLKKHWNANHNFPKISKDEIMKMIHKKSSSIVMWIFIISVIEFLLLNLASLFLFTEDSDLEGNNSVLFQLIVNNIDYVSGIISLVFIFLFYNKYRKICVADNTKKLMKQILQTKKTVNYYIAINISLISLLSIFAVISILSMDADPSHGWTFYAFITGLFALVFLVFFGFMWLYYRVVYGILIKRLMKNYKELEKIED
;
A
#
# COMPACT_ATOMS: atom_id res chain seq x y z
N MET A 1 -6.54 -43.43 41.75
CA MET A 1 -5.89 -42.09 41.74
C MET A 1 -6.57 -41.30 40.64
N ASN A 2 -7.24 -40.19 40.96
CA ASN A 2 -8.09 -39.49 39.99
C ASN A 2 -7.21 -38.78 38.96
N GLU A 3 -7.61 -38.79 37.69
CA GLU A 3 -6.89 -38.08 36.61
C GLU A 3 -6.62 -36.61 36.96
N LEU A 4 -7.52 -36.03 37.75
CA LEU A 4 -7.40 -34.68 38.30
C LEU A 4 -6.19 -34.51 39.25
N ASP A 5 -5.85 -35.53 40.04
CA ASP A 5 -4.69 -35.51 40.95
C ASP A 5 -3.38 -35.61 40.17
N LEU A 6 -3.38 -36.36 39.07
CA LEU A 6 -2.25 -36.43 38.14
C LEU A 6 -2.00 -35.08 37.46
N LEU A 7 -3.07 -34.42 36.99
CA LEU A 7 -3.02 -33.07 36.43
C LEU A 7 -2.53 -32.04 37.45
N LYS A 8 -3.04 -32.09 38.69
CA LYS A 8 -2.62 -31.19 39.77
C LYS A 8 -1.16 -31.39 40.16
N LYS A 9 -0.69 -32.64 40.13
CA LYS A 9 0.72 -33.00 40.39
C LYS A 9 1.65 -32.52 39.27
N HIS A 10 1.26 -32.65 38.00
CA HIS A 10 2.03 -32.12 36.87
C HIS A 10 2.02 -30.58 36.82
N TRP A 11 0.89 -29.95 37.13
CA TRP A 11 0.76 -28.50 37.23
C TRP A 11 1.67 -27.92 38.32
N ASN A 12 1.70 -28.56 39.50
CA ASN A 12 2.58 -28.14 40.60
C ASN A 12 4.04 -28.59 40.43
N ALA A 13 4.36 -29.52 39.54
CA ALA A 13 5.74 -29.96 39.30
C ALA A 13 6.49 -29.04 38.32
N ASN A 14 5.80 -28.43 37.36
CA ASN A 14 6.39 -27.58 36.33
C ASN A 14 6.28 -26.09 36.70
N HIS A 15 7.04 -25.65 37.70
CA HIS A 15 7.20 -24.22 38.02
C HIS A 15 8.30 -23.53 37.19
N ASN A 16 8.94 -24.24 36.26
CA ASN A 16 9.91 -23.69 35.30
C ASN A 16 9.21 -22.96 34.14
N PHE A 17 8.25 -22.09 34.44
CA PHE A 17 7.86 -21.09 33.47
C PHE A 17 9.03 -20.11 33.34
N PRO A 18 9.47 -19.76 32.11
CA PRO A 18 10.46 -18.72 31.96
C PRO A 18 9.91 -17.48 32.66
N LYS A 19 10.59 -17.01 33.71
CA LYS A 19 10.26 -15.77 34.41
C LYS A 19 10.71 -14.63 33.51
N ILE A 20 9.95 -14.40 32.46
CA ILE A 20 10.22 -13.31 31.52
C ILE A 20 9.97 -12.01 32.29
N SER A 21 11.01 -11.19 32.43
CA SER A 21 10.88 -9.90 33.11
C SER A 21 10.00 -8.95 32.29
N LYS A 22 9.38 -7.96 32.95
CA LYS A 22 8.62 -6.91 32.24
C LYS A 22 9.47 -6.25 31.12
N ASP A 23 10.77 -6.06 31.36
CA ASP A 23 11.72 -5.51 30.39
C ASP A 23 11.95 -6.41 29.18
N GLU A 24 11.99 -7.73 29.36
CA GLU A 24 12.12 -8.68 28.26
C GLU A 24 10.85 -8.74 27.40
N ILE A 25 9.67 -8.70 28.03
CA ILE A 25 8.38 -8.60 27.32
C ILE A 25 8.35 -7.31 26.49
N MET A 26 8.75 -6.19 27.09
CA MET A 26 8.79 -4.89 26.42
C MET A 26 9.73 -4.89 25.21
N LYS A 27 10.94 -5.44 25.35
CA LYS A 27 11.89 -5.63 24.23
C LYS A 27 11.32 -6.49 23.11
N MET A 28 10.63 -7.58 23.44
CA MET A 28 10.04 -8.48 22.44
C MET A 28 8.90 -7.82 21.65
N ILE A 29 8.02 -7.07 22.31
CA ILE A 29 6.90 -6.38 21.64
C ILE A 29 7.41 -5.22 20.78
N HIS A 30 8.42 -4.47 21.26
CA HIS A 30 9.08 -3.42 20.47
C HIS A 30 9.70 -3.99 19.19
N LYS A 31 10.46 -5.09 19.29
CA LYS A 31 11.06 -5.79 18.14
C LYS A 31 10.01 -6.28 17.14
N LYS A 32 8.89 -6.84 17.61
CA LYS A 32 7.76 -7.25 16.74
C LYS A 32 7.14 -6.05 16.00
N SER A 33 6.95 -4.93 16.69
CA SER A 33 6.33 -3.74 16.13
C SER A 33 7.24 -3.08 15.07
N SER A 34 8.55 -3.04 15.32
CA SER A 34 9.55 -2.60 14.34
C SER A 34 9.56 -3.49 13.09
N SER A 35 9.44 -4.82 13.26
CA SER A 35 9.34 -5.76 12.14
C SER A 35 8.08 -5.53 11.29
N ILE A 36 6.93 -5.22 11.90
CA ILE A 36 5.70 -4.89 11.14
C ILE A 36 5.91 -3.63 10.28
N VAL A 37 6.60 -2.62 10.81
CA VAL A 37 6.94 -1.41 10.05
C VAL A 37 7.90 -1.72 8.91
N MET A 38 8.90 -2.58 9.14
CA MET A 38 9.80 -3.07 8.09
C MET A 38 9.03 -3.78 6.97
N TRP A 39 8.03 -4.60 7.30
CA TRP A 39 7.18 -5.25 6.29
C TRP A 39 6.34 -4.24 5.49
N ILE A 40 5.76 -3.23 6.14
CA ILE A 40 5.03 -2.15 5.44
C ILE A 40 5.97 -1.44 4.45
N PHE A 41 7.21 -1.15 4.87
CA PHE A 41 8.21 -0.53 4.00
C PHE A 41 8.58 -1.42 2.81
N ILE A 42 8.85 -2.71 3.04
CA ILE A 42 9.17 -3.67 1.97
C ILE A 42 8.04 -3.74 0.95
N ILE A 43 6.79 -3.81 1.41
CA ILE A 43 5.62 -3.82 0.51
C ILE A 43 5.59 -2.56 -0.35
N SER A 44 5.80 -1.37 0.25
CA SER A 44 5.84 -0.12 -0.52
C SER A 44 6.98 -0.04 -1.54
N VAL A 45 8.16 -0.60 -1.21
CA VAL A 45 9.29 -0.68 -2.15
C VAL A 45 9.01 -1.67 -3.29
N ILE A 46 8.40 -2.82 -2.98
CA ILE A 46 8.00 -3.80 -3.99
C ILE A 46 6.95 -3.19 -4.92
N GLU A 47 5.92 -2.53 -4.38
CA GLU A 47 4.87 -1.88 -5.17
C GLU A 47 5.44 -0.81 -6.10
N PHE A 48 6.39 0.00 -5.62
CA PHE A 48 7.13 0.95 -6.44
C PHE A 48 7.89 0.29 -7.59
N LEU A 49 8.68 -0.76 -7.29
CA LEU A 49 9.45 -1.49 -8.31
C LEU A 49 8.52 -2.13 -9.33
N LEU A 50 7.40 -2.70 -8.88
CA LEU A 50 6.42 -3.33 -9.75
C LEU A 50 5.78 -2.30 -10.69
N LEU A 51 5.42 -1.11 -10.19
CA LEU A 51 4.86 -0.03 -11.01
C LEU A 51 5.89 0.56 -12.00
N ASN A 52 7.15 0.74 -11.60
CA ASN A 52 8.18 1.30 -12.49
C ASN A 52 8.66 0.27 -13.52
N LEU A 53 8.77 -1.00 -13.14
CA LEU A 53 9.05 -2.08 -14.08
C LEU A 53 7.89 -2.27 -15.05
N ALA A 54 6.64 -2.22 -14.57
CA ALA A 54 5.47 -2.27 -15.45
C ALA A 54 5.47 -1.11 -16.45
N SER A 55 5.78 0.12 -16.01
CA SER A 55 5.95 1.26 -16.91
C SER A 55 7.05 1.00 -17.95
N LEU A 56 8.27 0.62 -17.53
CA LEU A 56 9.34 0.29 -18.48
C LEU A 56 8.92 -0.80 -19.49
N PHE A 57 8.36 -1.91 -19.04
CA PHE A 57 7.96 -3.00 -19.94
C PHE A 57 6.81 -2.63 -20.89
N LEU A 58 5.88 -1.75 -20.47
CA LEU A 58 4.72 -1.36 -21.28
C LEU A 58 5.03 -0.21 -22.26
N PHE A 59 6.05 0.61 -22.00
CA PHE A 59 6.38 1.79 -22.81
C PHE A 59 7.70 1.68 -23.60
N THR A 60 8.40 0.53 -23.56
CA THR A 60 9.65 0.31 -24.34
C THR A 60 9.42 -0.17 -25.77
N GLU A 61 8.23 -0.68 -26.12
CA GLU A 61 7.91 -0.80 -27.54
C GLU A 61 7.63 0.61 -28.05
N ASP A 62 8.44 1.06 -29.02
CA ASP A 62 8.20 2.23 -29.85
C ASP A 62 6.80 2.09 -30.46
N SER A 63 5.78 2.46 -29.69
CA SER A 63 4.44 2.54 -30.20
C SER A 63 4.47 3.79 -31.06
N ASP A 64 4.60 3.57 -32.37
CA ASP A 64 4.34 4.52 -33.45
C ASP A 64 2.90 5.04 -33.32
N LEU A 65 2.57 5.73 -32.22
CA LEU A 65 1.37 6.52 -32.01
C LEU A 65 1.57 7.89 -32.69
N GLU A 66 2.25 7.90 -33.84
CA GLU A 66 2.30 9.00 -34.82
C GLU A 66 0.95 9.20 -35.53
N GLY A 67 -0.10 8.49 -35.13
CA GLY A 67 -1.46 8.70 -35.61
C GLY A 67 -2.09 9.92 -34.96
N ASN A 68 -2.11 11.06 -35.67
CA ASN A 68 -2.99 12.24 -35.53
C ASN A 68 -3.52 12.58 -34.11
N ASN A 69 -2.69 12.37 -33.09
CA ASN A 69 -3.01 12.64 -31.70
C ASN A 69 -2.79 14.13 -31.44
N SER A 70 -3.63 14.74 -30.62
CA SER A 70 -3.42 16.14 -30.21
C SER A 70 -2.01 16.31 -29.61
N VAL A 71 -1.33 17.43 -29.89
CA VAL A 71 0.02 17.73 -29.36
C VAL A 71 0.07 17.59 -27.83
N LEU A 72 -1.04 17.91 -27.14
CA LEU A 72 -1.17 17.73 -25.70
C LEU A 72 -1.14 16.26 -25.27
N PHE A 73 -1.74 15.35 -26.05
CA PHE A 73 -1.73 13.92 -25.74
C PHE A 73 -0.34 13.32 -25.83
N GLN A 74 0.40 13.64 -26.89
CA GLN A 74 1.78 13.19 -27.04
C GLN A 74 2.68 13.75 -25.94
N LEU A 75 2.51 15.02 -25.57
CA LEU A 75 3.24 15.61 -24.45
C LEU A 75 2.93 14.92 -23.12
N ILE A 76 1.66 14.59 -22.85
CA ILE A 76 1.28 13.91 -21.60
C ILE A 76 1.85 12.50 -21.57
N VAL A 77 1.66 11.70 -22.63
CA VAL A 77 2.15 10.31 -22.69
C VAL A 77 3.67 10.24 -22.58
N ASN A 78 4.40 11.13 -23.25
CA ASN A 78 5.86 11.10 -23.20
C ASN A 78 6.44 11.56 -21.85
N ASN A 79 5.72 12.41 -21.10
CA ASN A 79 6.22 12.97 -19.84
C ASN A 79 5.68 12.26 -18.58
N ILE A 80 4.65 11.41 -18.71
CA ILE A 80 3.98 10.83 -17.54
C ILE A 80 4.87 9.89 -16.74
N ASP A 81 5.73 9.13 -17.41
CA ASP A 81 6.66 8.22 -16.75
C ASP A 81 7.68 8.98 -15.90
N TYR A 82 8.21 10.10 -16.42
CA TYR A 82 9.10 10.98 -15.66
C TYR A 82 8.39 11.57 -14.43
N VAL A 83 7.15 12.05 -14.58
CA VAL A 83 6.35 12.60 -13.48
C VAL A 83 6.08 11.52 -12.42
N SER A 84 5.66 10.33 -12.83
CA SER A 84 5.40 9.19 -11.95
C SER A 84 6.67 8.73 -11.20
N GLY A 85 7.81 8.71 -11.90
CA GLY A 85 9.12 8.42 -11.33
C GLY A 85 9.52 9.44 -10.26
N ILE A 86 9.36 10.74 -10.53
CA ILE A 86 9.67 11.81 -9.55
C ILE A 86 8.77 11.70 -8.32
N ILE A 87 7.46 11.55 -8.51
CA ILE A 87 6.50 11.37 -7.40
C ILE A 87 6.95 10.20 -6.53
N SER A 88 7.31 9.09 -7.17
CA SER A 88 7.73 7.90 -6.47
C SER A 88 9.04 8.09 -5.69
N LEU A 89 10.05 8.77 -6.26
CA LEU A 89 11.30 9.09 -5.56
C LEU A 89 11.05 9.95 -4.31
N VAL A 90 10.15 10.94 -4.39
CA VAL A 90 9.74 11.75 -3.23
C VAL A 90 9.13 10.86 -2.14
N PHE A 91 8.25 9.94 -2.51
CA PHE A 91 7.64 9.03 -1.55
C PHE A 91 8.64 8.05 -0.93
N ILE A 92 9.61 7.54 -1.69
CA ILE A 92 10.71 6.72 -1.16
C ILE A 92 11.47 7.49 -0.09
N PHE A 93 11.83 8.74 -0.35
CA PHE A 93 12.53 9.58 0.63
C PHE A 93 11.68 9.82 1.88
N LEU A 94 10.38 10.06 1.72
CA LEU A 94 9.45 10.19 2.85
C LEU A 94 9.37 8.89 3.66
N PHE A 95 9.24 7.73 3.00
CA PHE A 95 9.19 6.44 3.66
C PHE A 95 10.49 6.12 4.40
N TYR A 96 11.64 6.37 3.78
CA TYR A 96 12.94 6.17 4.41
C TYR A 96 13.11 7.04 5.66
N ASN A 97 12.70 8.31 5.60
CA ASN A 97 12.74 9.19 6.76
C ASN A 97 11.81 8.73 7.89
N LYS A 98 10.64 8.18 7.56
CA LYS A 98 9.74 7.59 8.56
C LYS A 98 10.32 6.31 9.15
N TYR A 99 10.93 5.46 8.33
CA TYR A 99 11.64 4.26 8.77
C TYR A 99 12.76 4.59 9.78
N ARG A 100 13.67 5.52 9.45
CA ARG A 100 14.73 5.92 10.40
C ARG A 100 14.16 6.45 11.72
N LYS A 101 13.10 7.26 11.67
CA LYS A 101 12.45 7.79 12.88
C LYS A 101 11.81 6.70 13.74
N ILE A 102 11.42 5.57 13.13
CA ILE A 102 10.86 4.41 13.82
C ILE A 102 11.97 3.55 14.44
N CYS A 103 13.06 3.31 13.70
CA CYS A 103 14.21 2.56 14.22
C CYS A 103 14.89 3.23 15.42
N VAL A 104 14.88 4.56 15.49
CA VAL A 104 15.50 5.35 16.57
C VAL A 104 14.46 5.77 17.64
N ALA A 105 13.24 5.20 17.60
CA ALA A 105 12.23 5.50 18.60
C ALA A 105 12.40 4.61 19.85
N ASP A 106 13.00 5.19 20.90
CA ASP A 106 13.19 4.51 22.20
C ASP A 106 11.92 4.46 23.06
N ASN A 107 10.91 5.29 22.76
CA ASN A 107 9.68 5.39 23.52
C ASN A 107 8.47 4.86 22.72
N THR A 108 7.70 3.98 23.34
CA THR A 108 6.55 3.27 22.77
C THR A 108 5.45 4.20 22.24
N LYS A 109 5.20 5.33 22.90
CA LYS A 109 4.24 6.35 22.44
C LYS A 109 4.73 7.04 21.17
N LYS A 110 6.04 7.29 21.08
CA LYS A 110 6.68 7.89 19.90
C LYS A 110 6.63 6.92 18.70
N LEU A 111 6.88 5.63 18.94
CA LEU A 111 6.74 4.57 17.95
C LEU A 111 5.32 4.52 17.37
N MET A 112 4.30 4.50 18.23
CA MET A 112 2.89 4.50 17.81
C MET A 112 2.52 5.74 16.98
N LYS A 113 2.96 6.93 17.41
CA LYS A 113 2.75 8.16 16.64
C LYS A 113 3.38 8.10 15.25
N GLN A 114 4.59 7.55 15.12
CA GLN A 114 5.26 7.40 13.82
C GLN A 114 4.54 6.38 12.92
N ILE A 115 3.99 5.31 13.50
CA ILE A 115 3.19 4.31 12.78
C ILE A 115 1.93 4.93 12.18
N LEU A 116 1.16 5.68 12.98
CA LEU A 116 -0.05 6.36 12.51
C LEU A 116 0.26 7.40 11.42
N GLN A 117 1.38 8.10 11.54
CA GLN A 117 1.85 9.00 10.49
C GLN A 117 2.26 8.26 9.22
N THR A 118 2.94 7.13 9.34
CA THR A 118 3.36 6.30 8.19
C THR A 118 2.13 5.78 7.43
N LYS A 119 1.08 5.35 8.15
CA LYS A 119 -0.21 4.99 7.54
C LYS A 119 -0.79 6.14 6.71
N LYS A 120 -0.78 7.37 7.24
CA LYS A 120 -1.24 8.54 6.48
C LYS A 120 -0.39 8.77 5.23
N THR A 121 0.94 8.68 5.33
CA THR A 121 1.85 8.84 4.19
C THR A 121 1.58 7.80 3.10
N VAL A 122 1.38 6.53 3.46
CA VAL A 122 0.94 5.50 2.51
C VAL A 122 -0.39 5.88 1.87
N ASN A 123 -1.39 6.30 2.64
CA ASN A 123 -2.69 6.65 2.09
C ASN A 123 -2.59 7.77 1.07
N TYR A 124 -1.74 8.78 1.33
CA TYR A 124 -1.46 9.84 0.38
C TYR A 124 -0.76 9.30 -0.88
N TYR A 125 0.20 8.38 -0.75
CA TYR A 125 0.86 7.74 -1.90
C TYR A 125 -0.15 7.02 -2.80
N ILE A 126 -0.97 6.14 -2.21
CA ILE A 126 -1.96 5.37 -2.96
C ILE A 126 -3.01 6.31 -3.57
N ALA A 127 -3.51 7.29 -2.82
CA ALA A 127 -4.49 8.25 -3.33
C ALA A 127 -3.96 9.06 -4.51
N ILE A 128 -2.70 9.51 -4.46
CA ILE A 128 -2.07 10.23 -5.57
C ILE A 128 -1.92 9.33 -6.79
N ASN A 129 -1.44 8.09 -6.63
CA ASN A 129 -1.31 7.15 -7.76
C ASN A 129 -2.66 6.81 -8.39
N ILE A 130 -3.68 6.51 -7.57
CA ILE A 130 -5.04 6.26 -8.06
C ILE A 130 -5.59 7.49 -8.78
N SER A 131 -5.38 8.70 -8.25
CA SER A 131 -5.82 9.94 -8.89
C SER A 131 -5.13 10.16 -10.23
N LEU A 132 -3.82 9.89 -10.31
CA LEU A 132 -3.04 9.98 -11.54
C LEU A 132 -3.56 9.00 -12.60
N ILE A 133 -3.72 7.72 -12.25
CA ILE A 133 -4.27 6.69 -13.14
C ILE A 133 -5.68 7.07 -13.61
N SER A 134 -6.50 7.61 -12.70
CA SER A 134 -7.86 8.06 -13.01
C SER A 134 -7.87 9.20 -14.03
N LEU A 135 -7.02 10.22 -13.83
CA LEU A 135 -6.90 11.34 -14.76
C LEU A 135 -6.41 10.89 -16.14
N LEU A 136 -5.40 10.04 -16.19
CA LEU A 136 -4.88 9.49 -17.44
C LEU A 136 -5.94 8.70 -18.21
N SER A 137 -6.74 7.91 -17.48
CA SER A 137 -7.78 7.11 -18.10
C SER A 137 -8.93 7.95 -18.64
N ILE A 138 -9.35 8.99 -17.91
CA ILE A 138 -10.35 9.96 -18.41
C ILE A 138 -9.83 10.63 -19.68
N PHE A 139 -8.58 11.07 -19.67
CA PHE A 139 -7.95 11.71 -20.81
C PHE A 139 -7.87 10.76 -22.02
N ALA A 140 -7.49 9.50 -21.81
CA ALA A 140 -7.48 8.47 -22.86
C ALA A 140 -8.87 8.25 -23.46
N VAL A 141 -9.93 8.16 -22.65
CA VAL A 141 -11.31 8.03 -23.14
C VAL A 141 -11.71 9.25 -23.97
N ILE A 142 -11.40 10.47 -23.52
CA ILE A 142 -11.69 11.69 -24.29
C ILE A 142 -10.96 11.67 -25.63
N SER A 143 -9.68 11.28 -25.67
CA SER A 143 -8.90 11.20 -26.91
C SER A 143 -9.47 10.19 -27.89
N ILE A 144 -9.85 9.00 -27.43
CA ILE A 144 -10.50 7.97 -28.26
C ILE A 144 -11.82 8.49 -28.83
N LEU A 145 -12.68 9.09 -27.99
CA LEU A 145 -13.96 9.65 -28.43
C LEU A 145 -13.80 10.82 -29.43
N SER A 146 -12.68 11.54 -29.36
CA SER A 146 -12.41 12.70 -30.22
C SER A 146 -11.80 12.31 -31.57
N MET A 147 -11.01 11.23 -31.64
CA MET A 147 -10.40 10.75 -32.89
C MET A 147 -11.36 9.93 -33.74
N ASP A 148 -12.21 9.14 -33.10
CA ASP A 148 -13.02 8.12 -33.77
C ASP A 148 -14.45 8.60 -34.03
N ALA A 149 -14.66 9.92 -34.24
CA ALA A 149 -15.95 10.51 -34.63
C ALA A 149 -16.29 10.18 -36.10
N ASP A 150 -16.13 8.92 -36.49
CA ASP A 150 -16.55 8.40 -37.78
C ASP A 150 -18.09 8.25 -37.78
N PRO A 151 -18.82 8.94 -38.69
CA PRO A 151 -20.28 8.90 -38.73
C PRO A 151 -20.89 7.51 -39.01
N SER A 152 -20.05 6.49 -39.28
CA SER A 152 -20.44 5.09 -39.50
C SER A 152 -20.81 4.35 -38.20
N HIS A 153 -20.28 4.77 -37.04
CA HIS A 153 -20.53 4.11 -35.76
C HIS A 153 -21.73 4.75 -35.04
N GLY A 154 -22.79 3.96 -34.84
CA GLY A 154 -23.98 4.43 -34.11
C GLY A 154 -23.73 4.60 -32.60
N TRP A 155 -24.61 5.35 -31.94
CA TRP A 155 -24.59 5.61 -30.47
C TRP A 155 -24.38 4.35 -29.60
N THR A 156 -24.88 3.20 -30.05
CA THR A 156 -24.74 1.91 -29.35
C THR A 156 -23.29 1.43 -29.22
N PHE A 157 -22.42 1.74 -30.19
CA PHE A 157 -21.02 1.36 -30.15
C PHE A 157 -20.25 2.15 -29.08
N TYR A 158 -20.41 3.47 -29.05
CA TYR A 158 -19.81 4.33 -28.01
C TYR A 158 -20.33 4.02 -26.61
N ALA A 159 -21.64 3.73 -26.47
CA ALA A 159 -22.22 3.29 -25.20
C ALA A 159 -21.61 1.97 -24.72
N PHE A 160 -21.37 1.02 -25.62
CA PHE A 160 -20.71 -0.26 -25.30
C PHE A 160 -19.26 -0.06 -24.86
N ILE A 161 -18.44 0.70 -25.60
CA ILE A 161 -17.04 0.96 -25.26
C ILE A 161 -16.93 1.69 -23.92
N THR A 162 -17.73 2.73 -23.71
CA THR A 162 -17.73 3.51 -22.46
C THR A 162 -18.17 2.64 -21.29
N GLY A 163 -19.16 1.77 -21.48
CA GLY A 163 -19.62 0.80 -20.48
C GLY A 163 -18.55 -0.23 -20.12
N LEU A 164 -17.82 -0.76 -21.10
CA LEU A 164 -16.71 -1.68 -20.88
C LEU A 164 -15.57 -1.02 -20.10
N PHE A 165 -15.18 0.20 -20.48
CA PHE A 165 -14.19 0.99 -19.75
C PHE A 165 -14.63 1.26 -18.30
N ALA A 166 -15.88 1.64 -18.08
CA ALA A 166 -16.43 1.87 -16.75
C ALA A 166 -16.40 0.61 -15.89
N LEU A 167 -16.69 -0.57 -16.48
CA LEU A 167 -16.61 -1.86 -15.78
C LEU A 167 -15.18 -2.17 -15.36
N VAL A 168 -14.20 -2.03 -16.26
CA VAL A 168 -12.78 -2.24 -15.95
C VAL A 168 -12.34 -1.29 -14.83
N PHE A 169 -12.76 -0.02 -14.88
CA PHE A 169 -12.51 0.94 -13.82
C PHE A 169 -13.06 0.50 -12.47
N LEU A 170 -14.32 0.04 -12.44
CA LEU A 170 -14.98 -0.41 -11.22
C LEU A 170 -14.25 -1.61 -10.62
N VAL A 171 -13.85 -2.58 -11.45
CA VAL A 171 -13.07 -3.74 -11.02
C VAL A 171 -11.71 -3.32 -10.45
N PHE A 172 -10.99 -2.42 -11.13
CA PHE A 172 -9.70 -1.91 -10.67
C PHE A 172 -9.81 -1.20 -9.30
N PHE A 173 -10.78 -0.30 -9.15
CA PHE A 173 -11.04 0.38 -7.88
C PHE A 173 -11.45 -0.59 -6.77
N GLY A 174 -12.28 -1.59 -7.10
CA GLY A 174 -12.67 -2.64 -6.16
C GLY A 174 -11.47 -3.45 -5.66
N PHE A 175 -10.57 -3.82 -6.58
CA PHE A 175 -9.33 -4.54 -6.25
C PHE A 175 -8.41 -3.69 -5.36
N MET A 176 -8.19 -2.42 -5.70
CA MET A 176 -7.37 -1.50 -4.90
C MET A 176 -7.94 -1.28 -3.49
N TRP A 177 -9.26 -1.13 -3.39
CA TRP A 177 -9.93 -1.00 -2.09
C TRP A 177 -9.78 -2.27 -1.24
N LEU A 178 -9.93 -3.45 -1.87
CA LEU A 178 -9.75 -4.74 -1.19
C LEU A 178 -8.31 -4.90 -0.70
N TYR A 179 -7.33 -4.65 -1.57
CA TYR A 179 -5.90 -4.67 -1.24
C TYR A 179 -5.62 -3.78 -0.02
N TYR A 180 -6.10 -2.53 -0.06
CA TYR A 180 -5.93 -1.59 1.04
C TYR A 180 -6.56 -2.08 2.34
N ARG A 181 -7.79 -2.60 2.28
CA ARG A 181 -8.51 -3.11 3.46
C ARG A 181 -7.79 -4.31 4.08
N VAL A 182 -7.27 -5.22 3.25
CA VAL A 182 -6.61 -6.45 3.72
C VAL A 182 -5.23 -6.14 4.27
N VAL A 183 -4.36 -5.53 3.47
CA VAL A 183 -2.96 -5.28 3.85
C VAL A 183 -2.90 -4.33 5.04
N TYR A 184 -3.40 -3.11 4.89
CA TYR A 184 -3.29 -2.10 5.95
C TYR A 184 -4.24 -2.36 7.12
N GLY A 185 -5.42 -2.93 6.88
CA GLY A 185 -6.36 -3.24 7.96
C GLY A 185 -5.82 -4.29 8.92
N ILE A 186 -5.25 -5.39 8.40
CA ILE A 186 -4.73 -6.48 9.24
C ILE A 186 -3.43 -6.04 9.95
N LEU A 187 -2.49 -5.42 9.22
CA LEU A 187 -1.21 -4.95 9.76
C LEU A 187 -1.41 -3.94 10.89
N ILE A 188 -2.28 -2.93 10.69
CA ILE A 188 -2.57 -1.90 11.70
C ILE A 188 -3.30 -2.50 12.91
N LYS A 189 -4.28 -3.39 12.70
CA LYS A 189 -5.00 -4.04 13.82
C LYS A 189 -4.04 -4.81 14.72
N ARG A 190 -3.14 -5.61 14.13
CA ARG A 190 -2.13 -6.37 14.88
C ARG A 190 -1.20 -5.43 15.66
N LEU A 191 -0.78 -4.34 15.03
CA LEU A 191 0.11 -3.35 15.65
C LEU A 191 -0.56 -2.58 16.79
N MET A 192 -1.84 -2.22 16.65
CA MET A 192 -2.61 -1.54 17.69
C MET A 192 -2.90 -2.45 18.89
N LYS A 193 -3.07 -3.76 18.65
CA LYS A 193 -3.17 -4.75 19.74
C LYS A 193 -1.87 -4.81 20.55
N ASN A 194 -0.72 -4.93 19.88
CA ASN A 194 0.59 -4.96 20.52
C ASN A 194 0.86 -3.68 21.33
N TYR A 195 0.45 -2.50 20.84
CA TYR A 195 0.62 -1.25 21.59
C TYR A 195 -0.26 -1.18 22.84
N LYS A 196 -1.52 -1.60 22.77
CA LYS A 196 -2.38 -1.65 23.97
C LYS A 196 -1.82 -2.60 25.03
N GLU A 197 -1.11 -3.64 24.62
CA GLU A 197 -0.42 -4.53 25.53
C GLU A 197 0.80 -3.86 26.16
N LEU A 198 1.57 -3.07 25.40
CA LEU A 198 2.68 -2.26 25.95
C LEU A 198 2.21 -1.15 26.90
N GLU A 199 1.15 -0.42 26.55
CA GLU A 199 0.60 0.68 27.37
C GLU A 199 0.17 0.18 28.75
N LYS A 200 -0.42 -1.01 28.82
CA LYS A 200 -0.80 -1.68 30.09
C LYS A 200 0.38 -2.15 30.94
N ILE A 201 1.59 -2.19 30.40
CA ILE A 201 2.81 -2.61 31.10
C ILE A 201 3.59 -1.38 31.60
N GLU A 202 3.51 -0.27 30.87
CA GLU A 202 4.09 1.03 31.26
C GLU A 202 3.26 1.74 32.35
N ASP A 203 1.93 1.56 32.37
CA ASP A 203 1.04 1.98 33.46
C ASP A 203 1.04 0.96 34.63
#